data_AF-A0A1Y6KIC4-F1
#
_entry.id   AF-A0A1Y6KIC4-F1
#
_cell.length_a   1.000
_cell.length_b   1.000
_cell.length_c   1.000
_cell.angle_alpha   90.00
_cell.angle_beta   90.00
_cell.angle_gamma   90.00
#
_symmetry.space_group_name_H-M   'P 1'
#
loop_
_entity.id
_entity.type
_entity.pdbx_description
1 polymer ?
#
loop_
_entity_poly.entity_id
_entity_poly.type
_entity_poly.pdbx_seq_one_letter_code
_entity_poly.pdbx_strand_id
1 'polypeptide(L)' 'MARPRRAPGHRSHVEAESFTLADLALGAYARRWFGVEGVEKPELPNLTRWYERIAQRPAFIRHIAPPLS' A
#
# COMPACT_ATOMS: atom_id res chain seq x y z
N MET A 1 7.23 -27.87 10.24
CA MET A 1 6.80 -27.10 11.43
C MET A 1 5.91 -25.96 10.96
N ALA A 2 4.59 -26.05 11.15
CA ALA A 2 3.66 -25.02 10.69
C ALA A 2 3.76 -23.78 11.58
N ARG A 3 4.08 -22.61 11.02
CA ARG A 3 4.04 -21.35 11.77
C ARG A 3 2.61 -21.10 12.26
N PRO A 4 2.39 -20.73 13.53
CA PRO A 4 1.06 -20.46 14.04
C PRO A 4 0.41 -19.34 13.22
N ARG A 5 -0.80 -19.59 12.70
CA ARG A 5 -1.65 -18.55 12.10
C ARG A 5 -1.97 -17.53 13.21
N ARG A 6 -1.24 -16.41 13.25
CA ARG A 6 -1.62 -15.26 14.08
C ARG A 6 -3.02 -14.80 13.68
N ALA A 7 -3.83 -14.46 14.69
CA ALA A 7 -5.11 -13.75 14.52
C ALA A 7 -4.93 -12.54 13.58
N PRO A 8 -5.98 -12.09 12.85
CA PRO A 8 -5.88 -10.97 11.91
C PRO A 8 -5.74 -9.63 12.65
N GLY A 9 -4.58 -9.45 13.30
CA GLY A 9 -4.12 -8.21 13.89
C GLY A 9 -3.44 -7.37 12.82
N HIS A 10 -3.94 -6.14 12.69
CA HIS A 10 -3.35 -4.96 12.05
C HIS A 10 -2.02 -5.19 11.29
N ARG A 11 -2.11 -5.67 10.04
CA ARG A 11 -0.92 -5.83 9.19
C ARG A 11 -0.41 -4.46 8.75
N SER A 12 0.90 -4.26 8.91
CA SER A 12 1.58 -3.01 8.55
C SER A 12 2.04 -2.98 7.10
N HIS A 13 2.24 -4.16 6.51
CA HIS A 13 2.72 -4.40 5.16
C HIS A 13 1.89 -5.52 4.51
N VAL A 14 2.01 -5.66 3.19
CA VAL A 14 1.30 -6.69 2.42
C VAL A 14 1.62 -8.09 2.96
N GLU A 15 2.90 -8.37 3.23
CA GLU A 15 3.38 -9.63 3.81
C GLU A 15 3.47 -9.58 5.36
N ALA A 16 2.62 -8.76 5.98
CA ALA A 16 2.47 -8.53 7.41
C ALA A 16 3.58 -7.73 8.10
N GLU A 17 4.77 -8.30 8.29
CA GLU A 17 5.75 -7.80 9.26
C GLU A 17 6.80 -6.87 8.67
N SER A 18 7.18 -7.08 7.41
CA SER A 18 8.26 -6.33 6.76
C SER A 18 7.79 -5.70 5.46
N PHE A 19 8.36 -4.55 5.14
CA PHE A 19 8.24 -3.97 3.80
C PHE A 19 8.94 -4.87 2.80
N THR A 20 8.23 -5.30 1.76
CA THR A 20 8.80 -6.17 0.72
C THR A 20 8.54 -5.62 -0.68
N LEU A 21 9.00 -6.36 -1.69
CA LEU A 21 8.71 -6.05 -3.09
C LEU A 21 7.21 -5.95 -3.36
N ALA A 22 6.37 -6.70 -2.62
CA ALA A 22 4.93 -6.66 -2.73
C ALA A 22 4.36 -5.26 -2.41
N ASP A 23 4.89 -4.59 -1.38
CA ASP A 23 4.47 -3.23 -1.02
C ASP A 23 4.85 -2.20 -2.10
N LEU A 24 6.01 -2.38 -2.75
CA LEU A 24 6.44 -1.51 -3.84
C LEU A 24 5.52 -1.66 -5.06
N ALA A 25 5.28 -2.92 -5.48
CA ALA A 25 4.45 -3.23 -6.63
C ALA A 25 3.01 -2.74 -6.39
N LEU A 26 2.40 -3.13 -5.28
CA LEU A 26 1.03 -2.71 -4.95
C LEU A 26 0.94 -1.20 -4.68
N GLY A 27 1.99 -0.58 -4.12
CA GLY A 27 2.01 0.86 -3.87
C GLY A 27 1.84 1.68 -5.15
N ALA A 28 2.44 1.24 -6.25
CA ALA A 28 2.29 1.89 -7.55
C ALA A 28 0.83 1.81 -8.07
N TYR A 29 0.19 0.64 -7.95
CA TYR A 29 -1.22 0.48 -8.30
C TYR A 29 -2.14 1.28 -7.37
N ALA A 30 -1.83 1.31 -6.08
CA ALA A 30 -2.60 2.06 -5.08
C ALA A 30 -2.56 3.56 -5.37
N ARG A 31 -1.42 4.13 -5.78
CA ARG A 31 -1.35 5.53 -6.24
C ARG A 31 -2.37 5.82 -7.33
N ARG A 32 -2.48 4.94 -8.33
CA ARG A 32 -3.47 5.09 -9.39
C ARG A 32 -4.89 4.97 -8.84
N TRP A 33 -5.17 3.97 -8.01
CA TRP A 33 -6.49 3.80 -7.39
C TRP A 33 -6.95 5.06 -6.64
N PHE A 34 -6.08 5.67 -5.83
CA PHE A 34 -6.40 6.87 -5.07
C PHE A 34 -6.42 8.15 -5.93
N GLY A 35 -5.65 8.21 -7.01
CA GLY A 35 -5.58 9.37 -7.91
C GLY A 35 -6.63 9.42 -9.03
N VAL A 36 -7.40 8.35 -9.26
CA VAL A 36 -8.46 8.34 -10.29
C VAL A 36 -9.72 9.04 -9.77
N GLU A 37 -10.13 10.09 -10.48
CA GLU A 37 -11.37 10.83 -10.25
C GLU A 37 -12.58 10.15 -10.92
N GLY A 38 -13.80 10.50 -10.48
CA GLY A 38 -15.05 9.99 -11.08
C GLY A 38 -15.40 8.53 -10.76
N VAL A 39 -14.62 7.87 -9.90
CA VAL A 39 -14.88 6.50 -9.41
C VAL A 39 -15.28 6.53 -7.94
N GLU A 40 -16.46 5.99 -7.63
CA GLU A 40 -16.90 5.74 -6.26
C GLU A 40 -16.06 4.61 -5.64
N LYS A 41 -15.44 4.90 -4.49
CA LYS A 41 -14.50 3.97 -3.83
C LYS A 41 -15.13 3.48 -2.52
N PRO A 42 -15.19 2.17 -2.25
CA PRO A 42 -15.61 1.67 -0.95
C PRO A 42 -14.63 2.13 0.14
N GLU A 43 -15.10 2.18 1.38
CA GLU A 43 -14.23 2.43 2.53
C GLU A 43 -13.29 1.25 2.77
N LEU A 44 -12.00 1.49 2.57
CA LEU A 44 -10.94 0.49 2.74
C LEU A 44 -9.92 0.98 3.76
N PRO A 45 -10.26 1.07 5.06
CA PRO A 45 -9.43 1.73 6.08
C PRO A 45 -8.04 1.09 6.23
N ASN A 46 -7.93 -0.22 6.00
CA ASN A 46 -6.64 -0.90 5.99
C ASN A 46 -5.76 -0.53 4.79
N LEU A 47 -6.38 -0.37 3.62
CA LEU A 47 -5.68 0.05 2.40
C LEU A 47 -5.23 1.50 2.52
N THR A 48 -6.10 2.39 3.00
CA THR A 48 -5.78 3.82 3.20
C THR A 48 -4.60 3.98 4.14
N ARG A 49 -4.68 3.39 5.35
CA ARG A 49 -3.58 3.45 6.34
C ARG A 49 -2.26 2.89 5.79
N TRP A 50 -2.32 1.75 5.09
CA TRP A 50 -1.12 1.16 4.49
C TRP A 50 -0.54 2.09 3.41
N TYR A 51 -1.38 2.62 2.52
CA TYR A 51 -0.95 3.48 1.42
C TYR A 51 -0.35 4.79 1.92
N GLU A 52 -0.95 5.45 2.91
CA GLU A 52 -0.41 6.67 3.53
C GLU A 52 1.02 6.47 4.02
N ARG A 53 1.32 5.31 4.62
CA ARG A 53 2.68 4.96 5.05
C ARG A 53 3.64 4.73 3.89
N ILE A 54 3.21 4.02 2.85
CA ILE A 54 4.06 3.74 1.69
C ILE A 54 4.34 5.01 0.88
N ALA A 55 3.33 5.88 0.72
CA ALA A 55 3.42 7.12 -0.05
C ALA A 55 4.40 8.14 0.54
N GLN A 56 4.66 8.08 1.85
CA GLN A 56 5.63 8.95 2.54
C GLN A 56 7.09 8.54 2.34
N ARG A 57 7.38 7.38 1.75
CA ARG A 57 8.77 6.90 1.59
C ARG A 57 9.52 7.75 0.56
N PRO A 58 10.75 8.21 0.83
CA PRO A 58 11.52 9.05 -0.11
C PRO A 58 11.66 8.44 -1.50
N ALA A 59 11.89 7.13 -1.59
CA ALA A 59 11.99 6.43 -2.88
C ALA A 59 10.64 6.39 -3.63
N PHE A 60 9.52 6.29 -2.92
CA PHE A 60 8.19 6.33 -3.53
C PHE A 60 7.91 7.71 -4.12
N ILE A 61 8.20 8.76 -3.34
CA ILE A 61 8.06 10.16 -3.79
C ILE A 61 8.93 10.43 -5.01
N ARG A 62 10.18 9.92 -5.01
CA ARG A 62 11.12 10.13 -6.11
C ARG A 62 10.76 9.38 -7.39
N HIS A 63 10.25 8.15 -7.29
CA HIS A 63 10.15 7.25 -8.45
C HIS A 63 8.73 6.90 -8.88
N ILE A 64 7.73 7.02 -7.99
CA ILE A 64 6.35 6.59 -8.25
C ILE A 64 5.37 7.77 -8.22
N ALA A 65 5.55 8.72 -7.32
CA ALA A 65 4.69 9.89 -7.18
C ALA A 65 4.71 10.92 -8.32
N PRO A 66 5.79 11.09 -9.13
CA PRO A 66 5.82 12.11 -10.17
C PRO A 66 4.67 11.99 -11.18
N PRO A 67 4.25 13.10 -11.82
CA PRO A 67 3.27 13.07 -12.90
C PRO A 67 3.70 12.11 -14.02
N LEU A 68 2.74 11.39 -14.57
CA LEU A 68 2.96 10.66 -15.81
C LEU A 68 2.96 11.72 -16.92
N SER A 69 4.10 11.87 -17.60
CA SER A 69 4.24 12.70 -18.81
C SER A 69 3.49 12.09 -19.98
#